data_AF-A0A7G8UM82-F1
#
_entry.id   AF-A0A7G8UM82-F1
#
_cell.length_a   1.000
_cell.length_b   1.000
_cell.length_c   1.000
_cell.angle_alpha   90.00
_cell.angle_beta   90.00
_cell.angle_gamma   90.00
#
_symmetry.space_group_name_H-M   'P 1'
#
loop_
_entity.id
_entity.type
_entity.pdbx_description
1 polymer ?
#
loop_
_entity_poly.entity_id
_entity_poly.type
_entity_poly.pdbx_seq_one_letter_code
_entity_poly.pdbx_strand_id
1 'polypeptide(L)'
;MSNEDKQQHRMEPISGEPVEADGVYRNEWGRDERLERGDVFPADPMLGTTEWKQVELEFDNHHEGRTDPRLVPHDDDDDPEAHMQHPRRHKGSNKDQE
;
A
#
# COMPACT_ATOMS: atom_id res chain seq x y z
N MET A 1 18.09 9.79 -2.25
CA MET A 1 17.77 9.77 -0.81
C MET A 1 16.80 8.62 -0.63
N SER A 2 17.23 7.55 0.02
CA SER A 2 16.47 6.32 0.16
C SER A 2 15.38 6.50 1.22
N ASN A 3 14.23 5.85 1.08
CA ASN A 3 13.14 5.97 2.05
C ASN A 3 13.53 5.46 3.46
N GLU A 4 14.55 4.60 3.56
CA GLU A 4 15.13 4.14 4.83
C GLU A 4 15.76 5.26 5.67
N ASP A 5 16.36 6.27 5.03
CA ASP A 5 16.98 7.40 5.74
C ASP A 5 15.93 8.27 6.46
N LYS A 6 14.70 8.34 5.92
CA LYS A 6 13.62 9.15 6.52
C LYS A 6 13.00 8.51 7.75
N GLN A 7 13.02 7.18 7.86
CA GLN A 7 12.44 6.50 9.03
C GLN A 7 13.35 6.56 10.25
N GLN A 8 14.67 6.57 10.05
CA GLN A 8 15.68 6.67 11.14
C GLN A 8 15.61 8.00 11.91
N HIS A 9 15.04 9.03 11.31
CA HIS A 9 14.90 10.37 11.90
C HIS A 9 13.48 10.71 12.34
N ARG A 10 12.53 9.77 12.25
CA ARG A 10 11.14 10.00 12.68
C ARG A 10 11.01 9.64 14.16
N MET A 11 10.67 10.62 14.98
CA MET A 11 10.33 10.40 16.39
C MET A 11 8.96 9.70 16.47
N GLU A 12 8.80 8.80 17.44
CA GLU A 12 7.50 8.20 17.73
C GLU A 12 6.58 9.25 18.40
N PRO A 13 5.27 9.27 18.10
CA PRO A 13 4.34 10.19 18.73
C PRO A 13 4.23 9.93 20.24
N ILE A 14 3.99 10.98 21.00
CA ILE A 14 3.82 10.91 22.46
C ILE A 14 2.36 11.07 22.89
N SER A 15 2.02 10.58 24.09
CA SER A 15 0.71 10.82 24.71
C SER A 15 0.35 12.31 24.69
N GLY A 16 -0.87 12.62 24.25
CA GLY A 16 -1.36 13.99 24.06
C GLY A 16 -1.26 14.54 22.64
N GLU A 17 -0.51 13.89 21.75
CA GLU A 17 -0.51 14.21 20.32
C GLU A 17 -1.70 13.58 19.59
N PRO A 18 -2.15 14.17 18.47
CA PRO A 18 -3.19 13.59 17.64
C PRO A 18 -2.68 12.41 16.82
N VAL A 19 -3.51 11.39 16.67
CA VAL A 19 -3.26 10.19 15.88
C VAL A 19 -3.36 10.53 14.39
N GLU A 20 -2.31 10.22 13.63
CA GLU A 20 -2.22 10.58 12.20
C GLU A 20 -2.91 9.56 11.27
N ALA A 21 -3.01 8.30 11.67
CA ALA A 21 -3.53 7.21 10.83
C ALA A 21 -4.32 6.21 11.67
N ASP A 22 -5.32 5.58 11.06
CA ASP A 22 -6.09 4.54 11.72
C ASP A 22 -5.22 3.28 11.90
N GLY A 23 -5.30 2.64 13.06
CA GLY A 23 -4.57 1.40 13.29
C GLY A 23 -4.41 1.01 14.74
N VAL A 24 -3.54 0.03 14.96
CA VAL A 24 -3.16 -0.43 16.29
C VAL A 24 -1.80 0.16 16.65
N TYR A 25 -1.75 0.75 17.83
CA TYR A 25 -0.58 1.38 18.40
C TYR A 25 -0.17 0.67 19.68
N ARG A 26 1.13 0.55 19.91
CA ARG A 26 1.73 -0.06 21.09
C ARG A 26 2.47 0.98 21.89
N ASN A 27 2.22 1.05 23.20
CA ASN A 27 2.98 1.91 24.10
C ASN A 27 4.28 1.24 24.58
N GLU A 28 5.13 1.99 25.29
CA GLU A 28 6.40 1.46 25.84
C GLU A 28 6.21 0.32 26.85
N TRP A 29 5.04 0.25 27.51
CA TRP A 29 4.70 -0.85 28.41
C TRP A 29 4.29 -2.13 27.68
N GLY A 30 4.10 -2.06 26.36
CA GLY A 30 3.72 -3.18 25.51
C GLY A 30 2.21 -3.42 25.42
N ARG A 31 1.40 -2.44 25.82
CA ARG A 31 -0.06 -2.47 25.65
C ARG A 31 -0.42 -2.02 24.24
N ASP A 32 -1.29 -2.79 23.60
CA ASP A 32 -1.85 -2.47 22.28
C ASP A 32 -3.20 -1.77 22.42
N GLU A 33 -3.39 -0.72 21.64
CA GLU A 33 -4.63 0.04 21.58
C GLU A 33 -4.96 0.41 20.14
N ARG A 34 -6.22 0.20 19.75
CA ARG A 34 -6.73 0.62 18.45
C ARG A 34 -7.17 2.08 18.55
N LEU A 35 -6.58 2.92 17.70
CA LEU A 35 -6.83 4.35 17.66
C LEU A 35 -7.18 4.76 16.24
N GLU A 36 -8.12 5.69 16.13
CA GLU A 36 -8.54 6.26 14.86
C GLU A 36 -7.83 7.59 14.62
N ARG A 37 -7.67 7.95 13.35
CA ARG A 37 -7.09 9.23 12.95
C ARG A 37 -7.92 10.37 13.51
N GLY A 38 -7.27 11.25 14.26
CA GLY A 38 -7.89 12.38 14.94
C GLY A 38 -8.16 12.13 16.43
N ASP A 39 -8.04 10.88 16.90
CA ASP A 39 -7.97 10.60 18.34
C ASP A 39 -6.70 11.20 18.95
N VAL A 40 -6.64 11.22 20.28
CA VAL A 40 -5.45 11.67 21.02
C VAL A 40 -4.84 10.47 21.73
N PHE A 41 -3.52 10.31 21.61
CA PHE A 41 -2.81 9.25 22.30
C PHE A 41 -3.01 9.33 23.81
N PRO A 42 -3.61 8.31 24.46
CA PRO A 42 -3.88 8.36 25.89
C PRO A 42 -2.58 8.29 26.70
N ALA A 43 -2.62 8.83 27.91
CA ALA A 43 -1.56 8.62 28.88
C ALA A 43 -1.66 7.22 29.49
N ASP A 44 -0.52 6.56 29.70
CA ASP A 44 -0.46 5.29 30.39
C ASP A 44 -0.67 5.49 31.92
N PRO A 45 -1.48 4.67 32.61
CA PRO A 45 -1.70 4.82 34.04
C PRO A 45 -0.45 4.63 34.92
N MET A 46 0.54 3.86 34.44
CA MET A 46 1.78 3.58 35.18
C MET A 46 2.91 4.53 34.79
N LEU A 47 3.07 4.81 33.49
CA LEU A 47 4.18 5.63 32.96
C LEU A 47 3.81 7.10 32.73
N GLY A 48 2.52 7.45 32.68
CA GLY A 48 2.06 8.78 32.33
C GLY A 48 2.22 9.04 30.84
N THR A 49 3.06 10.02 30.48
CA THR A 49 3.37 10.33 29.08
C THR A 49 4.32 9.28 28.52
N THR A 50 3.91 8.59 27.45
CA THR A 50 4.68 7.51 26.82
C THR A 50 4.69 7.67 25.31
N GLU A 51 5.68 7.06 24.66
CA GLU A 51 5.79 6.97 23.20
C GLU A 51 4.87 5.87 22.66
N TRP A 52 4.31 6.10 21.48
CA TRP A 52 3.39 5.19 20.80
C TRP A 52 3.92 4.78 19.44
N LYS A 53 4.04 3.47 19.24
CA LYS A 53 4.48 2.89 17.98
C LYS A 53 3.32 2.27 17.21
N GLN A 54 3.12 2.66 15.96
CA GLN A 54 2.16 1.97 15.11
C GLN A 54 2.67 0.55 14.80
N VAL A 55 1.90 -0.46 15.20
CA VAL A 55 2.22 -1.88 14.97
C VAL A 55 1.42 -2.46 13.81
N GLU A 56 0.21 -1.95 13.60
CA GLU A 56 -0.65 -2.34 12.49
C GLU A 56 -1.31 -1.11 11.88
N LEU A 57 -1.28 -1.01 10.56
CA LEU A 57 -2.00 0.02 9.82
C LEU A 57 -3.37 -0.53 9.45
N GLU A 58 -4.43 0.13 9.91
CA GLU A 58 -5.77 -0.15 9.44
C GLU A 58 -6.05 0.71 8.21
N PHE A 59 -6.32 0.08 7.07
CA PHE A 59 -6.71 0.79 5.87
C PHE A 59 -7.92 0.10 5.26
N ASP A 60 -8.94 0.90 4.94
CA ASP A 60 -10.04 0.44 4.14
C ASP A 60 -9.69 0.62 2.66
N ASN A 61 -9.57 -0.51 1.97
CA ASN A 61 -9.34 -0.59 0.55
C ASN A 61 -10.66 -0.41 -0.21
N HIS A 62 -11.23 0.79 -0.17
CA HIS A 62 -12.50 1.13 -0.84
C HIS A 62 -12.38 1.27 -2.37
N HIS A 63 -11.44 0.58 -3.00
CA HIS A 63 -11.36 0.54 -4.46
C HIS A 63 -11.95 -0.77 -4.99
N GLU A 64 -12.80 -0.65 -6.02
CA GLU A 64 -13.44 -1.78 -6.72
C GLU A 64 -12.45 -2.73 -7.42
N GLY A 65 -11.14 -2.54 -7.24
CA GLY A 65 -10.09 -3.32 -7.90
C GLY A 65 -10.08 -3.17 -9.43
N ARG A 66 -10.79 -2.19 -9.97
CA ARG A 66 -10.97 -2.03 -11.42
C ARG A 66 -9.79 -1.27 -12.03
N THR A 67 -9.13 -1.92 -12.98
CA THR A 67 -8.15 -1.28 -13.87
C THR A 67 -8.81 -0.11 -14.61
N ASP A 68 -8.12 1.03 -14.71
CA ASP A 68 -8.56 2.18 -15.53
C ASP A 68 -9.03 1.67 -16.90
N PRO A 69 -10.25 2.03 -17.36
CA PRO A 69 -10.75 1.56 -18.64
C PRO A 69 -9.81 1.80 -19.82
N ARG A 70 -8.95 2.84 -19.77
CA ARG A 70 -7.94 3.12 -20.81
C ARG A 70 -6.76 2.15 -20.82
N LEU A 71 -6.52 1.45 -19.71
CA LEU A 71 -5.44 0.47 -19.56
C LEU A 71 -5.93 -0.96 -19.81
N VAL A 72 -7.24 -1.15 -19.99
CA VAL A 72 -7.78 -2.41 -20.46
C VAL A 72 -7.53 -2.47 -21.97
N PRO A 73 -6.82 -3.48 -22.49
CA PRO A 73 -6.72 -3.69 -23.92
C PRO A 73 -8.13 -3.76 -24.51
N HIS A 74 -8.44 -2.85 -25.44
CA HIS A 74 -9.61 -2.98 -26.29
C HIS A 74 -9.18 -3.85 -27.47
N ASP A 75 -9.65 -5.10 -27.52
CA ASP A 75 -9.63 -5.88 -28.75
C ASP A 75 -10.69 -5.27 -29.68
N ASP A 76 -10.41 -4.07 -30.21
CA ASP A 76 -11.23 -3.46 -31.27
C ASP A 76 -10.96 -4.14 -32.63
N ASP A 77 -9.92 -4.97 -32.71
CA ASP A 77 -9.54 -5.76 -33.87
C ASP A 77 -9.58 -7.26 -33.51
N ASP A 78 -10.61 -7.98 -33.95
CA ASP A 78 -10.66 -9.46 -33.94
C ASP A 78 -9.60 -10.10 -34.88
N ASP A 79 -8.78 -9.28 -35.55
CA ASP A 79 -7.77 -9.71 -36.51
C ASP A 79 -6.38 -9.82 -35.85
N PRO A 80 -5.92 -11.03 -35.51
CA PRO A 80 -4.60 -11.23 -34.92
C PRO A 80 -3.46 -10.77 -35.83
N GLU A 81 -3.68 -10.59 -37.14
CA GLU A 81 -2.67 -10.07 -38.06
C GLU A 81 -2.47 -8.55 -37.95
N ALA A 82 -3.49 -7.79 -37.51
CA ALA A 82 -3.42 -6.33 -37.38
C ALA A 82 -2.34 -5.89 -36.38
N HIS A 83 -2.10 -6.70 -35.36
CA HIS A 83 -1.07 -6.47 -34.34
C HIS A 83 0.34 -6.90 -34.76
N MET A 84 0.51 -7.51 -35.94
CA MET A 84 1.79 -8.09 -36.41
C MET A 84 2.54 -7.20 -37.43
N GLN A 85 2.53 -5.88 -37.28
CA GLN A 85 3.12 -4.94 -38.26
C GLN A 85 4.65 -4.77 -38.18
N HIS A 86 5.37 -5.62 -37.43
CA HIS A 86 6.82 -5.47 -37.28
C HIS A 86 7.58 -5.93 -38.55
N PRO A 87 8.59 -5.18 -39.05
CA PRO A 87 9.28 -5.48 -40.32
C PRO A 87 10.03 -6.82 -40.36
N ARG A 88 10.31 -7.43 -39.20
CA ARG A 88 10.81 -8.81 -39.08
C ARG A 88 9.68 -9.71 -38.57
N ARG A 89 8.81 -10.18 -39.48
CA ARG A 89 7.80 -11.22 -39.18
C ARG A 89 8.42 -12.61 -39.38
N HIS A 90 8.27 -13.49 -38.39
CA HIS A 90 8.51 -14.93 -38.58
C HIS A 90 7.22 -15.54 -39.17
N LYS A 91 7.25 -15.94 -40.44
CA LYS A 91 6.09 -16.46 -41.19
C LYS A 91 5.72 -17.93 -40.89
N GLY A 92 6.26 -18.53 -39.84
CA GLY A 92 6.03 -19.94 -39.55
C GLY A 92 6.21 -20.23 -38.07
N SER A 93 5.15 -20.69 -37.42
CA SER A 93 5.25 -21.44 -36.16
C SER A 93 5.45 -22.90 -36.53
N ASN A 94 6.49 -23.56 -36.03
CA ASN A 94 6.77 -24.98 -36.27
C ASN A 94 5.82 -25.93 -35.52
N LYS A 95 4.57 -25.52 -35.25
CA LYS A 95 3.67 -26.25 -34.35
C LYS A 95 2.87 -27.37 -35.04
N ASP A 96 2.88 -27.43 -36.37
CA ASP A 96 2.13 -28.41 -37.17
C ASP A 96 3.03 -29.28 -38.09
N GLN A 97 4.20 -29.71 -37.60
CA GLN A 97 4.94 -30.82 -38.23
C GLN A 97 4.81 -32.08 -37.36
N GLU A 98 3.79 -32.90 -37.65
CA GLU A 98 3.74 -34.34 -37.37
C GLU A 98 4.17 -35.14 -38.61
#